data_AF-A0A1J5C2V0-F1
#
_entry.id   AF-A0A1J5C2V0-F1
#
_cell.length_a   1.000
_cell.length_b   1.000
_cell.length_c   1.000
_cell.angle_alpha   90.00
_cell.angle_beta   90.00
_cell.angle_gamma   90.00
#
_symmetry.space_group_name_H-M   'P 1'
#
loop_
_entity.id
_entity.type
_entity.pdbx_description
1 polymer ?
#
loop_
_entity_poly.entity_id
_entity_poly.type
_entity_poly.pdbx_seq_one_letter_code
_entity_poly.pdbx_strand_id
1 'polypeptide(L)'
;MIATPRNSKSSEVKDLSDITLPSHDLPKGYLTKEKAIEDSVSLSKRYLSHGQMPQNPQCILITYGEYLKLFETGFASLEIPNGKLFYLVTVDVDRELEERETCSPSAERGTNKEQFVTHQDFYLIDPESGDVVGYGGNVVKWILPKQN
;
A
#
# COMPACT_ATOMS: atom_id res chain seq x y z
N MET A 1 7.50 17.94 -35.78
CA MET A 1 7.00 16.76 -35.04
C MET A 1 6.36 17.29 -33.76
N ILE A 2 5.06 17.09 -33.59
CA ILE A 2 4.35 17.53 -32.39
C ILE A 2 4.65 16.49 -31.32
N ALA A 3 5.42 16.85 -30.30
CA ALA A 3 5.61 16.01 -29.13
C ALA A 3 4.27 15.95 -28.39
N THR A 4 3.59 14.82 -28.47
CA THR A 4 2.43 14.54 -27.63
C THR A 4 2.91 14.56 -26.18
N PRO A 5 2.32 15.39 -25.29
CA PRO A 5 2.63 15.29 -23.87
C PRO A 5 2.20 13.89 -23.44
N ARG A 6 3.14 13.05 -22.99
CA ARG A 6 2.77 11.87 -22.22
C ARG A 6 2.23 12.40 -20.90
N ASN A 7 0.91 12.38 -20.75
CA ASN A 7 0.26 12.64 -19.48
C ASN A 7 0.97 11.80 -18.41
N SER A 8 1.68 12.48 -17.51
CA SER A 8 2.21 11.85 -16.31
C SER A 8 1.01 11.24 -15.59
N LYS A 9 1.00 9.92 -15.40
CA LYS A 9 -0.11 9.21 -14.73
C LYS A 9 -0.20 9.51 -13.21
N SER A 10 0.45 10.58 -12.74
CA SER A 10 0.65 10.92 -11.33
C SER A 10 -0.60 11.45 -10.60
N SER A 11 -1.79 11.30 -11.21
CA SER A 11 -3.08 11.73 -10.66
C SER A 11 -4.16 10.66 -10.75
N GLU A 12 -3.79 9.44 -11.14
CA GLU A 12 -4.73 8.33 -11.24
C GLU A 12 -5.14 7.86 -9.84
N VAL A 13 -6.46 7.81 -9.60
CA VAL A 13 -7.06 7.26 -8.39
C VAL A 13 -7.82 6.01 -8.79
N LYS A 14 -7.52 4.88 -8.16
CA LYS A 14 -8.29 3.64 -8.29
C LYS A 14 -9.29 3.60 -7.15
N ASP A 15 -10.52 3.99 -7.45
CA ASP A 15 -11.61 3.96 -6.49
C ASP A 15 -12.24 2.56 -6.42
N LEU A 16 -12.16 1.93 -5.24
CA LEU A 16 -12.78 0.62 -4.97
C LEU A 16 -13.93 0.74 -3.96
N SER A 17 -14.37 1.95 -3.62
CA SER A 17 -15.38 2.20 -2.59
C SER A 17 -16.81 1.73 -2.95
N ASP A 18 -17.03 1.38 -4.22
CA ASP A 18 -18.25 0.71 -4.71
C ASP A 18 -18.24 -0.80 -4.43
N ILE A 19 -17.09 -1.37 -4.08
CA ILE A 19 -16.97 -2.77 -3.65
C ILE A 19 -17.22 -2.84 -2.15
N THR A 20 -18.04 -3.82 -1.74
CA THR A 20 -18.29 -4.14 -0.34
C THR A 20 -17.67 -5.50 -0.03
N LEU A 21 -16.74 -5.53 0.91
CA LEU A 21 -16.17 -6.75 1.45
C LEU A 21 -16.89 -7.16 2.74
N PRO A 22 -16.91 -8.46 3.07
CA PRO A 22 -17.40 -8.90 4.36
C PRO A 22 -16.57 -8.29 5.50
N SER A 23 -17.23 -7.91 6.59
CA SER A 23 -16.53 -7.69 7.87
C SER A 23 -16.03 -9.01 8.43
N HIS A 24 -14.87 -8.94 9.06
CA HIS A 24 -14.26 -10.06 9.77
C HIS A 24 -13.97 -9.63 11.20
N ASP A 25 -14.15 -10.56 12.13
CA ASP A 25 -13.73 -10.39 13.52
C ASP A 25 -12.41 -11.11 13.75
N LEU A 26 -11.53 -10.48 14.54
CA LEU A 26 -10.28 -11.11 14.97
C LEU A 26 -10.39 -11.64 16.40
N PRO A 27 -9.66 -12.71 16.73
CA PRO A 27 -9.55 -13.19 18.10
C PRO A 27 -8.98 -12.12 19.04
N LYS A 28 -9.32 -12.21 20.33
CA LYS A 28 -8.71 -11.36 21.36
C LYS A 28 -7.20 -11.59 21.41
N GLY A 29 -6.44 -10.51 21.57
CA GLY A 29 -4.98 -10.52 21.64
C GLY A 29 -4.30 -10.28 20.29
N TYR A 30 -5.04 -10.29 19.19
CA TYR A 30 -4.53 -9.92 17.88
C TYR A 30 -4.38 -8.39 17.79
N LEU A 31 -3.56 -7.93 16.84
CA LEU A 31 -3.34 -6.53 16.55
C LEU A 31 -4.68 -5.84 16.25
N THR A 32 -4.89 -4.66 16.84
CA THR A 32 -6.09 -3.87 16.54
C THR A 32 -5.92 -3.06 15.27
N LYS A 33 -7.04 -2.69 14.65
CA LYS A 33 -7.07 -1.85 13.45
C LYS A 33 -6.37 -0.52 13.67
N GLU A 34 -6.61 0.10 14.83
CA GLU A 34 -6.01 1.37 15.22
C GLU A 34 -4.49 1.25 15.34
N LYS A 35 -4.01 0.13 15.90
CA LYS A 35 -2.57 -0.12 16.05
C LYS A 35 -1.90 -0.34 14.70
N ALA A 36 -2.53 -1.12 13.82
CA ALA A 36 -2.06 -1.31 12.44
C ALA A 36 -1.92 0.02 11.68
N ILE A 37 -2.90 0.93 11.85
CA ILE A 37 -2.85 2.28 11.27
C ILE A 37 -1.69 3.09 11.86
N GLU A 38 -1.55 3.13 13.19
CA GLU A 38 -0.50 3.87 13.89
C GLU A 38 0.90 3.44 13.43
N ASP A 39 1.12 2.13 13.38
CA ASP A 39 2.40 1.55 13.00
C ASP A 39 2.70 1.84 11.51
N SER A 40 1.71 1.71 10.63
CA SER A 40 1.85 2.03 9.20
C SER A 40 2.17 3.51 8.96
N VAL A 41 1.46 4.42 9.64
CA VAL A 41 1.74 5.86 9.54
C VAL A 41 3.15 6.17 10.05
N SER A 42 3.57 5.51 11.14
CA SER A 42 4.92 5.66 11.68
C SER A 42 5.99 5.14 10.73
N LEU A 43 5.74 4.02 10.04
CA LEU A 43 6.59 3.49 8.98
C LEU A 43 6.64 4.45 7.77
N SER A 44 5.50 4.99 7.34
CA SER A 44 5.45 5.94 6.23
C SER A 44 6.21 7.23 6.52
N LYS A 45 6.29 7.66 7.78
CA LYS A 45 7.14 8.81 8.16
C LYS A 45 8.63 8.52 8.04
N ARG A 46 9.04 7.25 8.13
CA ARG A 46 10.45 6.90 7.99
C ARG A 46 10.89 7.21 6.56
N TYR A 47 12.08 7.80 6.46
CA TYR A 47 12.74 8.14 5.19
C TYR A 47 12.11 9.29 4.40
N LEU A 48 11.11 9.99 4.94
CA LEU A 48 10.68 11.27 4.39
C LEU A 48 11.72 12.33 4.73
N SER A 49 12.25 12.96 3.68
CA SER A 49 13.32 13.94 3.79
C SER A 49 12.84 15.38 3.61
N HIS A 50 11.64 15.59 3.06
CA HIS A 50 11.15 16.91 2.63
C HIS A 50 9.92 17.43 3.39
N GLY A 51 9.69 16.96 4.61
CA GLY A 51 8.57 17.45 5.43
C GLY A 51 7.19 17.05 4.92
N GLN A 52 7.11 16.10 3.98
CA GLN A 52 5.84 15.47 3.63
C GLN A 52 5.28 14.78 4.89
N MET A 53 3.97 14.86 5.07
CA MET A 53 3.28 14.22 6.18
C MET A 53 2.37 13.14 5.62
N PRO A 54 2.42 11.90 6.13
CA PRO A 54 1.48 10.86 5.72
C PRO A 54 0.05 11.24 6.14
N GLN A 55 -0.91 11.01 5.26
CA GLN A 55 -2.30 11.44 5.43
C GLN A 55 -3.27 10.33 5.03
N ASN A 56 -4.55 10.55 5.33
CA ASN A 56 -5.66 9.71 4.90
C ASN A 56 -5.40 8.19 5.04
N PRO A 57 -4.96 7.70 6.22
CA PRO A 57 -4.77 6.27 6.38
C PRO A 57 -6.11 5.56 6.22
N GLN A 58 -6.13 4.58 5.32
CA GLN A 58 -7.25 3.66 5.16
C GLN A 58 -6.80 2.28 5.61
N CYS A 59 -7.71 1.53 6.24
CA CYS A 59 -7.40 0.19 6.71
C CYS A 59 -8.63 -0.69 6.56
N ILE A 60 -8.42 -1.87 5.99
CA ILE A 60 -9.41 -2.94 5.89
C ILE A 60 -8.80 -4.25 6.38
N LEU A 61 -9.64 -5.11 6.93
CA LEU A 61 -9.29 -6.50 7.22
C LEU A 61 -9.74 -7.36 6.05
N ILE A 62 -8.80 -7.99 5.35
CA ILE A 62 -9.04 -8.66 4.06
C ILE A 62 -8.43 -10.05 4.04
N THR A 63 -9.07 -11.00 3.36
CA THR A 63 -8.45 -12.30 3.11
C THR A 63 -7.36 -12.18 2.05
N TYR A 64 -6.33 -13.02 2.13
CA TYR A 64 -5.26 -13.03 1.13
C TYR A 64 -5.78 -13.26 -0.30
N GLY A 65 -6.79 -14.11 -0.46
CA GLY A 65 -7.42 -14.38 -1.74
C GLY A 65 -8.18 -13.17 -2.32
N GLU A 66 -8.82 -12.35 -1.49
CA GLU A 66 -9.45 -11.10 -1.94
C GLU A 66 -8.41 -10.04 -2.29
N TYR A 67 -7.32 -9.96 -1.50
CA TYR A 67 -6.19 -9.07 -1.78
C TYR A 67 -5.62 -9.35 -3.17
N LEU A 68 -5.30 -10.61 -3.48
CA LEU A 68 -4.76 -11.00 -4.79
C LEU A 68 -5.71 -10.71 -5.96
N LYS A 69 -7.03 -10.78 -5.75
CA LYS A 69 -8.03 -10.50 -6.79
C LYS A 69 -8.17 -9.01 -7.09
N LEU A 70 -8.08 -8.15 -6.07
CA LEU A 70 -8.37 -6.72 -6.19
C LEU A 70 -7.12 -5.89 -6.51
N PHE A 71 -5.97 -6.33 -6.03
CA PHE A 71 -4.71 -5.64 -6.14
C PHE A 71 -3.77 -6.52 -6.96
N GLU A 72 -3.54 -6.14 -8.22
CA GLU A 72 -2.58 -6.81 -9.11
C GLU A 72 -1.16 -6.63 -8.54
N THR A 73 -0.80 -7.50 -7.60
CA THR A 73 0.45 -7.35 -6.85
C THR A 73 1.52 -8.22 -7.48
N GLY A 74 2.66 -7.62 -7.81
CA GLY A 74 3.89 -8.36 -8.16
C GLY A 74 4.47 -9.13 -6.97
N PHE A 75 3.84 -9.03 -5.79
CA PHE A 75 4.23 -9.65 -4.54
C PHE A 75 3.14 -10.66 -4.12
N ALA A 76 3.08 -11.78 -4.84
CA ALA A 76 2.22 -12.92 -4.49
C ALA A 76 3.11 -14.04 -3.92
N SER A 77 2.93 -14.38 -2.64
CA SER A 77 3.51 -15.57 -2.04
C SER A 77 2.53 -16.72 -2.19
N LEU A 78 2.96 -17.78 -2.87
CA LEU A 78 2.16 -19.00 -3.07
C LEU A 78 1.96 -19.80 -1.76
N GLU A 79 2.69 -19.46 -0.71
CA GLU A 79 2.66 -20.16 0.58
C GLU A 79 1.59 -19.63 1.53
N ILE A 80 1.06 -18.42 1.29
CA ILE A 80 0.04 -17.81 2.16
C ILE A 80 -1.34 -18.39 1.80
N PRO A 81 -2.06 -19.00 2.76
CA PRO A 81 -3.39 -19.52 2.50
C PRO A 81 -4.36 -18.41 2.09
N ASN A 82 -5.16 -18.64 1.05
CA ASN A 82 -6.14 -17.66 0.56
C ASN A 82 -7.12 -17.15 1.63
N GLY A 83 -7.45 -17.99 2.62
CA GLY A 83 -8.35 -17.60 3.72
C GLY A 83 -7.69 -16.89 4.88
N LYS A 84 -6.35 -16.72 4.88
CA LYS A 84 -5.65 -16.01 5.96
C LYS A 84 -5.99 -14.52 5.88
N LEU A 85 -6.30 -13.93 7.04
CA LEU A 85 -6.66 -12.52 7.18
C LEU A 85 -5.43 -11.64 7.38
N PHE A 86 -5.47 -10.46 6.79
CA PHE A 86 -4.46 -9.43 6.93
C PHE A 86 -5.12 -8.06 7.06
N TYR A 87 -4.48 -7.15 7.80
CA TYR A 87 -4.79 -5.74 7.60
C TYR A 87 -4.09 -5.26 6.34
N LEU A 88 -4.86 -4.73 5.40
CA LEU A 88 -4.33 -3.90 4.32
C LEU A 88 -4.47 -2.45 4.75
N VAL A 89 -3.35 -1.79 4.98
CA VAL A 89 -3.28 -0.36 5.31
C VAL A 89 -2.69 0.39 4.13
N THR A 90 -3.34 1.47 3.72
CA THR A 90 -2.78 2.40 2.73
C THR A 90 -2.66 3.78 3.35
N VAL A 91 -1.56 4.46 3.09
CA VAL A 91 -1.28 5.78 3.64
C VAL A 91 -0.86 6.70 2.50
N ASP A 92 -1.59 7.80 2.32
CA ASP A 92 -1.24 8.79 1.29
C ASP A 92 0.05 9.49 1.69
N VAL A 93 1.07 9.37 0.84
CA VAL A 93 2.36 10.01 1.04
C VAL A 93 3.08 10.12 -0.30
N ASP A 94 3.51 11.33 -0.64
CA ASP A 94 4.30 11.58 -1.84
C ASP A 94 5.76 11.26 -1.54
N ARG A 95 6.29 10.19 -2.15
CA ARG A 95 7.71 9.82 -2.06
C ARG A 95 8.40 10.04 -3.39
N GLU A 96 9.57 10.66 -3.32
CA GLU A 96 10.50 10.66 -4.44
C GLU A 96 11.22 9.31 -4.56
N LEU A 97 11.80 9.04 -5.72
CA LEU A 97 12.50 7.78 -6.00
C LEU A 97 13.64 7.52 -4.99
N GLU A 98 14.32 8.58 -4.55
CA GLU A 98 15.45 8.52 -3.61
C GLU A 98 14.98 8.18 -2.17
N GLU A 99 13.72 8.47 -1.84
CA GLU A 99 13.09 8.17 -0.54
C GLU A 99 12.53 6.73 -0.48
N ARG A 100 12.61 5.99 -1.59
CA ARG A 100 12.19 4.59 -1.72
C ARG A 100 13.32 3.60 -1.41
N GLU A 101 14.59 4.03 -1.42
CA GLU A 101 15.76 3.15 -1.25
C GLU A 101 15.97 2.68 0.21
N THR A 102 15.11 1.77 0.66
CA THR A 102 15.51 0.73 1.63
C THR A 102 15.15 -0.69 1.18
N CYS A 103 14.76 -0.92 -0.09
CA CYS A 103 14.45 -2.27 -0.58
C CYS A 103 15.01 -2.61 -1.97
N SER A 104 16.13 -3.33 -1.93
CA SER A 104 16.79 -4.19 -2.93
C SER A 104 17.58 -3.58 -4.11
N PRO A 105 18.83 -4.07 -4.33
CA PRO A 105 19.81 -3.52 -5.26
C PRO A 105 19.74 -4.18 -6.64
N SER A 106 18.63 -4.03 -7.38
CA SER A 106 18.56 -4.61 -8.73
C SER A 106 17.44 -4.07 -9.62
N ALA A 107 17.05 -2.81 -9.43
CA ALA A 107 16.35 -2.08 -10.48
C ALA A 107 17.38 -1.23 -11.22
N GLU A 108 17.70 -1.63 -12.45
CA GLU A 108 18.60 -0.91 -13.35
C GLU A 108 18.28 0.58 -13.32
N ARG A 109 19.34 1.39 -13.13
CA ARG A 109 19.29 2.85 -13.17
C ARG A 109 18.87 3.31 -14.56
N GLY A 110 17.57 3.31 -14.83
CA GLY A 110 16.99 3.99 -15.97
C GLY A 110 17.16 5.49 -15.79
N THR A 111 17.63 6.18 -16.82
CA THR A 111 17.98 7.62 -16.85
C THR A 111 16.79 8.58 -16.71
N ASN A 112 15.60 8.11 -16.30
CA ASN A 112 14.40 8.93 -16.10
C ASN A 112 14.09 9.07 -14.61
N LYS A 113 14.78 9.99 -13.93
CA LYS A 113 14.55 10.29 -12.51
C LYS A 113 13.11 10.76 -12.20
N GLU A 114 12.40 11.29 -13.20
CA GLU A 114 11.04 11.85 -13.07
C GLU A 114 9.91 10.80 -13.15
N GLN A 115 10.21 9.50 -13.35
CA GLN A 115 9.18 8.52 -13.75
C GLN A 115 8.47 7.74 -12.63
N PHE A 116 8.85 7.85 -11.35
CA PHE A 116 8.20 7.03 -10.30
C PHE A 116 8.08 7.76 -8.95
N VAL A 117 7.41 8.92 -8.93
CA VAL A 117 6.86 9.43 -7.66
C VAL A 117 5.71 8.51 -7.26
N THR A 118 5.76 7.97 -6.05
CA THR A 118 4.64 7.21 -5.48
C THR A 118 3.84 8.12 -4.59
N HIS A 119 2.51 7.98 -4.60
CA HIS A 119 1.58 8.87 -3.90
C HIS A 119 0.91 8.20 -2.70
N GLN A 120 1.18 6.91 -2.49
CA GLN A 120 0.59 6.12 -1.44
C GLN A 120 1.50 4.94 -1.08
N ASP A 121 1.78 4.78 0.21
CA ASP A 121 2.37 3.55 0.74
C ASP A 121 1.25 2.54 1.01
N PHE A 122 1.55 1.25 0.86
CA PHE A 122 0.70 0.18 1.36
C PHE A 122 1.48 -0.79 2.25
N TYR A 123 0.77 -1.39 3.20
CA TYR A 123 1.28 -2.40 4.12
C TYR A 123 0.25 -3.52 4.26
N LEU A 124 0.70 -4.75 4.12
CA LEU A 124 -0.05 -5.97 4.42
C LEU A 124 0.50 -6.51 5.73
N ILE A 125 -0.31 -6.48 6.79
CA ILE A 125 0.12 -6.77 8.16
C ILE A 125 -0.61 -8.01 8.66
N ASP A 126 0.15 -8.98 9.18
CA ASP A 126 -0.40 -10.14 9.85
C ASP A 126 -0.97 -9.71 11.22
N PRO A 127 -2.29 -9.79 11.45
CA PRO A 127 -2.87 -9.38 12.72
C PRO A 127 -2.48 -10.28 13.89
N GLU A 128 -2.01 -11.51 13.62
CA GLU A 128 -1.60 -12.45 14.67
C GLU A 128 -0.23 -12.09 15.26
N SER A 129 0.76 -11.84 14.39
CA SER A 129 2.12 -11.52 14.83
C SER A 129 2.41 -10.02 14.91
N GLY A 130 1.65 -9.20 14.18
CA GLY A 130 1.92 -7.79 13.96
C GLY A 130 2.98 -7.51 12.89
N ASP A 131 3.46 -8.54 12.19
CA ASP A 131 4.52 -8.40 11.18
C ASP A 131 3.99 -7.84 9.86
N VAL A 132 4.78 -6.98 9.23
CA VAL A 132 4.54 -6.53 7.85
C VAL A 132 5.02 -7.63 6.90
N VAL A 133 4.09 -8.32 6.25
CA VAL A 133 4.37 -9.41 5.31
C VAL A 133 4.49 -8.95 3.86
N GLY A 134 4.01 -7.74 3.55
CA GLY A 134 4.14 -7.12 2.23
C GLY A 134 4.03 -5.60 2.34
N TYR A 135 4.78 -4.87 1.53
CA TYR A 135 4.74 -3.40 1.52
C TYR A 135 5.28 -2.84 0.21
N GLY A 136 4.98 -1.58 -0.06
CA GLY A 136 5.50 -0.87 -1.22
C GLY A 136 4.86 0.49 -1.41
N GLY A 137 5.32 1.22 -2.43
CA GLY A 137 4.74 2.49 -2.86
C GLY A 137 4.00 2.32 -4.18
N ASN A 138 2.84 2.95 -4.28
CA ASN A 138 2.01 2.97 -5.50
C ASN A 138 2.03 4.35 -6.15
N VAL A 139 2.13 4.35 -7.48
CA VAL A 139 1.98 5.56 -8.31
C VAL A 139 0.52 5.99 -8.49
N VAL A 140 -0.42 5.14 -8.08
CA VAL A 140 -1.88 5.36 -8.11
C VAL A 140 -2.38 5.31 -6.68
N LYS A 141 -3.23 6.26 -6.29
CA LYS A 141 -3.89 6.20 -4.96
C LYS A 141 -5.06 5.24 -4.99
N TRP A 142 -5.14 4.34 -4.03
CA TRP A 142 -6.29 3.47 -3.85
C TRP A 142 -7.26 4.10 -2.84
N ILE A 143 -8.55 4.09 -3.18
CA ILE A 143 -9.63 4.23 -2.20
C ILE A 143 -10.12 2.81 -1.92
N LEU A 144 -9.94 2.34 -0.69
CA LEU A 144 -10.20 0.96 -0.32
C LEU A 144 -11.71 0.62 -0.33
N PRO A 145 -12.07 -0.66 -0.56
CA PRO A 145 -13.44 -1.14 -0.39
C PRO A 145 -14.04 -0.83 0.99
N LYS A 146 -15.38 -0.79 1.04
CA LYS A 146 -16.12 -0.71 2.30
C LYS A 146 -16.20 -2.09 2.97
N GLN A 147 -16.34 -2.13 4.29
CA GLN A 147 -16.62 -3.34 5.05
C GLN A 147 -17.97 -3.22 5.76
N ASN A 148 -18.81 -4.26 5.62
CA ASN A 148 -20.12 -4.39 6.28
C ASN A 148 -20.08 -5.52 7.30
#